data_AF-A0AAD6Y638-F1
#
_entry.id   AF-A0AAD6Y638-F1
#
_cell.length_a   1.000
_cell.length_b   1.000
_cell.length_c   1.000
_cell.angle_alpha   90.00
_cell.angle_beta   90.00
_cell.angle_gamma   90.00
#
_symmetry.space_group_name_H-M   'P 1'
#
loop_
_entity.id
_entity.type
_entity.pdbx_description
1 polymer ?
#
loop_
_entity_poly.entity_id
_entity_poly.type
_entity_poly.pdbx_seq_one_letter_code
_entity_poly.pdbx_strand_id
1 'polypeptide(L)'
;MPPRKKQKTDTGPTPAATASKAFPSPELLTRALAQYGRAISLRSGEHSKSPNALIELDTWLTDRDAGLLGKLVSAQPVTKADMTSLMKWKLSRGKSRPTLLALVASNTEALVEKSTSAALTAVRDAQDDVARALLALPHACLLKGVGPATASALLTLQPSHLLPFMSDEAASFFAPTLGTVKYTEAYYAKFARAMDAEVRRLNAASEGDVRPWDSMSLERALFAICILRKHNEDSVLELNAEPKTPPSPPGSKRRRGAGT
;
A
#
# COMPACT_ATOMS: atom_id res chain seq x y z
N MET A 1 -38.61 53.23 -20.52
CA MET A 1 -38.21 51.92 -21.08
C MET A 1 -36.69 51.82 -21.06
N PRO A 2 -36.08 50.92 -20.27
CA PRO A 2 -34.65 50.65 -20.34
C PRO A 2 -34.35 49.51 -21.32
N PRO A 3 -33.12 49.44 -21.88
CA PRO A 3 -32.82 48.64 -23.07
C PRO A 3 -32.48 47.17 -22.78
N ARG A 4 -32.75 46.32 -23.78
CA ARG A 4 -32.43 44.89 -23.88
C ARG A 4 -30.97 44.58 -23.50
N LYS A 5 -30.75 43.75 -22.48
CA LYS A 5 -29.45 43.09 -22.23
C LYS A 5 -29.28 41.91 -23.20
N LYS A 6 -28.17 41.92 -23.94
CA LYS A 6 -27.72 40.82 -24.81
C LYS A 6 -27.30 39.62 -23.95
N GLN A 7 -27.83 38.46 -24.27
CA GLN A 7 -27.44 37.15 -23.76
C GLN A 7 -26.05 36.81 -24.28
N LYS A 8 -25.09 36.54 -23.38
CA LYS A 8 -23.75 36.07 -23.71
C LYS A 8 -23.76 34.56 -23.50
N THR A 9 -23.73 33.80 -24.60
CA THR A 9 -23.54 32.35 -24.60
C THR A 9 -22.09 32.07 -24.25
N ASP A 10 -21.84 31.63 -23.02
CA ASP A 10 -20.53 31.18 -22.57
C ASP A 10 -20.45 29.67 -22.80
N THR A 11 -19.95 29.28 -23.97
CA THR A 11 -19.52 27.89 -24.25
C THR A 11 -18.11 27.72 -23.71
N GLY A 12 -18.00 27.58 -22.39
CA GLY A 12 -16.79 27.09 -21.74
C GLY A 12 -16.65 25.57 -21.97
N PRO A 13 -15.42 25.04 -22.14
CA PRO A 13 -15.22 23.61 -22.30
C PRO A 13 -15.65 22.90 -21.01
N THR A 14 -16.61 21.99 -21.14
CA THR A 14 -17.02 21.04 -20.11
C THR A 14 -15.78 20.36 -19.52
N PRO A 15 -15.56 20.38 -18.19
CA PRO A 15 -14.49 19.61 -17.60
C PRO A 15 -14.76 18.14 -17.92
N ALA A 16 -13.75 17.48 -18.52
CA ALA A 16 -13.79 16.07 -18.84
C ALA A 16 -14.29 15.30 -17.62
N ALA A 17 -15.49 14.73 -17.75
CA ALA A 17 -16.08 13.86 -16.76
C ALA A 17 -15.04 12.78 -16.45
N THR A 18 -14.56 12.77 -15.21
CA THR A 18 -13.62 11.77 -14.73
C THR A 18 -14.36 10.45 -14.81
N ALA A 19 -14.06 9.65 -15.84
CA ALA A 19 -14.62 8.32 -15.99
C ALA A 19 -14.44 7.62 -14.63
N SER A 20 -15.54 7.22 -14.01
CA SER A 20 -15.53 6.36 -12.84
C SER A 20 -14.77 5.11 -13.25
N LYS A 21 -13.47 5.04 -12.91
CA LYS A 21 -12.67 3.87 -13.23
C LYS A 21 -13.24 2.76 -12.36
N ALA A 22 -13.87 1.79 -13.01
CA ALA A 22 -14.29 0.55 -12.38
C ALA A 22 -13.11 -0.05 -11.58
N PHE A 23 -13.44 -0.79 -10.52
CA PHE A 23 -12.44 -1.48 -9.72
C PHE A 23 -11.58 -2.39 -10.63
N PRO A 24 -10.24 -2.50 -10.41
CA PRO A 24 -9.37 -3.29 -11.26
C PRO A 24 -9.83 -4.74 -11.46
N SER A 25 -9.67 -5.28 -12.68
CA SER A 25 -9.99 -6.69 -12.96
C SER A 25 -9.01 -7.64 -12.24
N PRO A 26 -9.38 -8.91 -12.00
CA PRO A 26 -8.49 -9.89 -11.39
C PRO A 26 -7.14 -10.02 -12.11
N GLU A 27 -7.12 -10.02 -13.45
CA GLU A 27 -5.91 -10.17 -14.26
C GLU A 27 -4.99 -8.95 -14.13
N LEU A 28 -5.57 -7.75 -14.00
CA LEU A 28 -4.81 -6.53 -13.74
C LEU A 28 -4.20 -6.56 -12.32
N LEU A 29 -4.97 -7.00 -11.33
CA LEU A 29 -4.50 -7.13 -9.94
C LEU A 29 -3.35 -8.14 -9.84
N THR A 30 -3.48 -9.32 -10.45
CA THR A 30 -2.43 -10.35 -10.47
C THR A 30 -1.13 -9.82 -11.06
N ARG A 31 -1.20 -9.15 -12.23
CA ARG A 31 -0.01 -8.55 -12.85
C ARG A 31 0.57 -7.43 -12.00
N ALA A 32 -0.26 -6.59 -11.40
CA ALA A 32 0.21 -5.52 -10.54
C ALA A 32 0.90 -6.06 -9.28
N LEU A 33 0.35 -7.10 -8.66
CA LEU A 33 0.96 -7.76 -7.52
C LEU A 33 2.36 -8.31 -7.85
N ALA A 34 2.53 -8.93 -9.02
CA ALA A 34 3.82 -9.39 -9.50
C ALA A 34 4.86 -8.24 -9.69
N GLN A 35 4.37 -7.00 -9.87
CA GLN A 35 5.20 -5.81 -10.03
C GLN A 35 5.38 -5.01 -8.73
N TYR A 36 4.96 -5.55 -7.57
CA TYR A 36 5.07 -4.85 -6.29
C TYR A 36 6.51 -4.43 -5.96
N GLY A 37 7.51 -5.28 -6.22
CA GLY A 37 8.92 -4.93 -6.02
C GLY A 37 9.37 -3.74 -6.87
N ARG A 38 8.92 -3.66 -8.13
CA ARG A 38 9.19 -2.50 -9.01
C ARG A 38 8.53 -1.24 -8.47
N ALA A 39 7.29 -1.33 -8.00
CA ALA A 39 6.59 -0.22 -7.38
C ALA A 39 7.30 0.29 -6.12
N ILE A 40 7.82 -0.61 -5.28
CA ILE A 40 8.61 -0.24 -4.10
C ILE A 40 9.91 0.48 -4.51
N SER A 41 10.63 0.00 -5.51
CA SER A 41 11.84 0.67 -6.02
C SER A 41 11.54 2.08 -6.56
N LEU A 42 10.47 2.23 -7.35
CA LEU A 42 10.03 3.54 -7.87
C LEU A 42 9.66 4.50 -6.74
N ARG A 43 8.88 4.02 -5.75
CA ARG A 43 8.50 4.83 -4.58
C ARG A 43 9.72 5.20 -3.74
N SER A 44 10.67 4.28 -3.56
CA SER A 44 11.90 4.51 -2.82
C SER A 44 12.79 5.57 -3.49
N GLY A 45 12.87 5.55 -4.82
CA GLY A 45 13.59 6.54 -5.62
C GLY A 45 13.06 7.98 -5.51
N GLU A 46 11.83 8.18 -5.03
CA GLU A 46 11.30 9.53 -4.72
C GLU A 46 12.02 10.18 -3.53
N HIS A 47 12.70 9.39 -2.69
CA HIS A 47 13.43 9.87 -1.52
C HIS A 47 14.92 10.03 -1.84
N SER A 48 15.29 11.17 -2.43
CA SER A 48 16.66 11.45 -2.91
C SER A 48 17.78 11.28 -1.87
N LYS A 49 17.47 11.47 -0.58
CA LYS A 49 18.44 11.33 0.52
C LYS A 49 18.66 9.88 0.98
N SER A 50 17.74 8.97 0.66
CA SER A 50 17.76 7.59 1.14
C SER A 50 17.04 6.66 0.15
N PRO A 51 17.53 6.54 -1.09
CA PRO A 51 16.82 5.88 -2.18
C PRO A 51 16.62 4.37 -2.00
N ASN A 52 17.30 3.74 -1.03
CA ASN A 52 17.15 2.31 -0.72
C ASN A 52 16.44 2.04 0.61
N ALA A 53 16.19 3.07 1.43
CA ALA A 53 15.69 2.86 2.78
C ALA A 53 14.30 2.20 2.80
N LEU A 54 13.42 2.52 1.86
CA LEU A 54 12.12 1.86 1.78
C LEU A 54 12.26 0.40 1.33
N ILE A 55 13.17 0.09 0.40
CA ILE A 55 13.43 -1.27 -0.06
C ILE A 55 13.90 -2.15 1.10
N GLU A 56 14.88 -1.68 1.86
CA GLU A 56 15.42 -2.39 3.03
C GLU A 56 14.33 -2.61 4.10
N LEU A 57 13.53 -1.58 4.37
CA LEU A 57 12.45 -1.66 5.35
C LEU A 57 11.31 -2.58 4.89
N ASP A 58 10.98 -2.62 3.61
CA ASP A 58 9.94 -3.50 3.07
C ASP A 58 10.38 -4.97 3.07
N THR A 59 11.65 -5.23 2.73
CA THR A 59 12.27 -6.56 2.88
C THR A 59 12.23 -7.00 4.34
N TRP A 60 12.71 -6.16 5.27
CA TRP A 60 12.66 -6.47 6.70
C TRP A 60 11.24 -6.67 7.23
N LEU A 61 10.26 -5.91 6.73
CA LEU A 61 8.87 -6.04 7.19
C LEU A 61 8.29 -7.42 6.86
N THR A 62 8.67 -7.97 5.71
CA THR A 62 8.00 -9.12 5.07
C THR A 62 8.81 -10.40 5.11
N ASP A 63 10.07 -10.32 5.51
CA ASP A 63 10.92 -11.46 5.81
C ASP A 63 10.25 -12.35 6.88
N ARG A 64 10.02 -13.61 6.51
CA ARG A 64 9.31 -14.62 7.30
C ARG A 64 10.21 -15.32 8.32
N ASP A 65 11.52 -15.10 8.26
CA ASP A 65 12.50 -15.74 9.14
C ASP A 65 13.04 -14.74 10.17
N ALA A 66 13.53 -13.59 9.71
CA ALA A 66 14.20 -12.59 10.54
C ALA A 66 13.46 -11.24 10.64
N GLY A 67 12.44 -11.05 9.81
CA GLY A 67 11.67 -9.81 9.73
C GLY A 67 10.62 -9.62 10.81
N LEU A 68 9.88 -8.51 10.72
CA LEU A 68 8.73 -8.29 11.61
C LEU A 68 7.66 -9.37 11.39
N LEU A 69 7.36 -9.72 10.14
CA LEU A 69 6.42 -10.81 9.85
C LEU A 69 6.89 -12.14 10.44
N GLY A 70 8.18 -12.49 10.31
CA GLY A 70 8.75 -13.70 10.91
C GLY A 70 8.60 -13.73 12.43
N LYS A 71 8.88 -12.62 13.11
CA LYS A 71 8.61 -12.48 14.56
C LYS A 71 7.15 -12.76 14.91
N LEU A 72 6.19 -12.22 14.15
CA LEU A 72 4.76 -12.43 14.40
C LEU A 72 4.33 -13.89 14.16
N VAL A 73 4.90 -14.53 13.12
CA VAL A 73 4.68 -15.96 12.84
C VAL A 73 5.22 -16.83 13.99
N SER A 74 6.38 -16.49 14.54
CA SER A 74 6.97 -17.17 15.70
C SER A 74 6.41 -16.72 17.06
N ALA A 75 5.34 -15.91 17.07
CA ALA A 75 4.72 -15.36 18.28
C ALA A 75 5.69 -14.60 19.21
N GLN A 76 6.75 -14.00 18.66
CA GLN A 76 7.66 -13.13 19.40
C GLN A 76 7.01 -11.76 19.68
N PRO A 77 7.33 -11.12 20.82
CA PRO A 77 6.81 -9.80 21.14
C PRO A 77 7.34 -8.74 20.17
N VAL A 78 6.48 -7.79 19.82
CA VAL A 78 6.87 -6.61 19.03
C VAL A 78 7.57 -5.62 19.94
N THR A 79 8.79 -5.24 19.59
CA THR A 79 9.58 -4.29 20.37
C THR A 79 9.31 -2.85 19.95
N LYS A 80 9.76 -1.91 20.78
CA LYS A 80 9.80 -0.48 20.44
C LYS A 80 10.62 -0.20 19.18
N ALA A 81 11.73 -0.93 19.00
CA ALA A 81 12.57 -0.81 17.81
C ALA A 81 11.80 -1.25 16.55
N ASP A 82 11.05 -2.35 16.64
CA ASP A 82 10.19 -2.83 15.56
C ASP A 82 9.13 -1.79 15.19
N MET A 83 8.42 -1.22 16.17
CA MET A 83 7.42 -0.18 15.92
C MET A 83 8.01 1.10 15.32
N THR A 84 9.24 1.44 15.69
CA THR A 84 9.97 2.59 15.12
C THR A 84 10.33 2.32 13.66
N SER A 85 10.80 1.12 13.32
CA SER A 85 11.08 0.70 11.95
C SER A 85 9.80 0.60 11.10
N LEU A 86 8.71 0.07 11.65
CA LEU A 86 7.39 0.05 11.00
C LEU A 86 6.91 1.47 10.67
N MET A 87 7.08 2.42 11.60
CA MET A 87 6.74 3.83 11.36
C MET A 87 7.58 4.42 10.23
N LYS A 88 8.90 4.16 10.21
CA LYS A 88 9.78 4.60 9.12
C LYS A 88 9.30 4.04 7.78
N TRP A 89 9.02 2.74 7.71
CA TRP A 89 8.50 2.09 6.50
C TRP A 89 7.23 2.77 5.99
N LYS A 90 6.25 2.97 6.88
CA LYS A 90 4.95 3.58 6.57
C LYS A 90 5.10 5.03 6.08
N LEU A 91 5.95 5.81 6.73
CA LEU A 91 6.23 7.20 6.32
C LEU A 91 6.98 7.29 4.99
N SER A 92 7.79 6.27 4.65
CA SER A 92 8.47 6.18 3.35
C SER A 92 7.55 5.70 2.22
N ARG A 93 6.54 4.85 2.49
CA ARG A 93 5.53 4.46 1.48
C ARG A 93 4.56 5.59 1.14
N GLY A 94 4.21 6.44 2.11
CA GLY A 94 3.15 7.43 1.99
C GLY A 94 3.57 8.87 2.28
N LYS A 95 2.64 9.67 2.83
CA LYS A 95 2.91 11.06 3.22
C LYS A 95 3.79 11.12 4.46
N SER A 96 4.95 11.77 4.33
CA SER A 96 5.88 11.97 5.44
C SER A 96 5.27 12.91 6.50
N ARG A 97 5.31 12.46 7.76
CA ARG A 97 4.91 13.22 8.96
C ARG A 97 5.96 12.97 10.04
N PRO A 98 7.10 13.67 9.99
CA PRO A 98 8.29 13.36 10.81
C PRO A 98 8.02 13.37 12.32
N THR A 99 7.06 14.17 12.77
CA THR A 99 6.66 14.26 14.18
C THR A 99 6.17 12.92 14.76
N LEU A 100 5.60 12.04 13.93
CA LEU A 100 5.13 10.72 14.37
C LEU A 100 6.27 9.80 14.79
N LEU A 101 7.47 9.97 14.23
CA LEU A 101 8.62 9.13 14.55
C LEU A 101 9.11 9.40 15.99
N ALA A 102 9.15 10.67 16.41
CA ALA A 102 9.50 11.03 17.78
C ALA A 102 8.45 10.52 18.77
N LEU A 103 7.16 10.60 18.42
CA LEU A 103 6.08 10.10 19.26
C LEU A 103 6.14 8.58 19.43
N VAL A 104 6.31 7.81 18.37
CA VAL A 104 6.41 6.34 18.48
C VAL A 104 7.63 5.92 19.30
N ALA A 105 8.76 6.62 19.11
CA ALA A 105 9.99 6.41 19.86
C ALA A 105 9.91 6.88 21.32
N SER A 106 8.86 7.61 21.72
CA SER A 106 8.67 8.04 23.12
C SER A 106 7.90 7.01 23.97
N ASN A 107 7.32 5.98 23.35
CA ASN A 107 6.64 4.92 24.09
C ASN A 107 7.64 4.06 24.89
N THR A 108 7.17 3.45 25.98
CA THR A 108 7.95 2.49 26.76
C THR A 108 7.86 1.10 26.14
N GLU A 109 8.89 0.27 26.34
CA GLU A 109 8.93 -1.12 25.83
C GLU A 109 7.69 -1.91 26.28
N ALA A 110 7.38 -1.86 27.58
CA ALA A 110 6.24 -2.54 28.18
C ALA A 110 4.88 -2.11 27.58
N LEU A 111 4.71 -0.82 27.25
CA LEU A 111 3.47 -0.36 26.62
C LEU A 111 3.36 -0.85 25.19
N VAL A 112 4.48 -0.84 24.43
CA VAL A 112 4.52 -1.36 23.06
C VAL A 112 4.14 -2.84 23.05
N GLU A 113 4.82 -3.66 23.85
CA GLU A 113 4.56 -5.10 23.93
C GLU A 113 3.10 -5.38 24.32
N LYS A 114 2.61 -4.76 25.40
CA LYS A 114 1.22 -4.95 25.87
C LYS A 114 0.20 -4.57 24.79
N SER A 115 0.36 -3.40 24.18
CA SER A 115 -0.62 -2.85 23.23
C SER A 115 -0.65 -3.63 21.92
N THR A 116 0.53 -3.97 21.40
CA THR A 116 0.67 -4.73 20.15
C THR A 116 0.23 -6.18 20.33
N SER A 117 0.58 -6.83 21.45
CA SER A 117 0.16 -8.21 21.75
C SER A 117 -1.37 -8.33 21.86
N ALA A 118 -2.01 -7.39 22.56
CA ALA A 118 -3.47 -7.33 22.65
C ALA A 118 -4.12 -7.14 21.27
N ALA A 119 -3.59 -6.23 20.45
CA ALA A 119 -4.10 -5.96 19.12
C ALA A 119 -3.96 -7.18 18.18
N LEU A 120 -2.79 -7.81 18.14
CA LEU A 120 -2.51 -8.97 17.28
C LEU A 120 -3.30 -10.21 17.73
N THR A 121 -3.47 -10.40 19.05
CA THR A 121 -4.32 -11.44 19.61
C THR A 121 -5.78 -11.25 19.20
N ALA A 122 -6.31 -10.02 19.28
CA ALA A 122 -7.68 -9.75 18.86
C ALA A 122 -7.93 -10.04 17.37
N VAL A 123 -6.95 -9.82 16.48
CA VAL A 123 -7.06 -10.23 15.07
C VAL A 123 -7.02 -11.76 14.93
N ARG A 124 -6.09 -12.44 15.62
CA ARG A 124 -6.00 -13.91 15.59
C ARG A 124 -7.31 -14.57 16.04
N ASP A 125 -7.90 -14.07 17.12
CA ASP A 125 -9.09 -14.64 17.74
C ASP A 125 -10.38 -14.29 16.97
N ALA A 126 -10.29 -13.47 15.92
CA ALA A 126 -11.41 -13.10 15.06
C ALA A 126 -11.80 -14.19 14.05
N GLN A 127 -10.92 -15.16 13.76
CA GLN A 127 -11.22 -16.36 12.94
C GLN A 127 -11.97 -16.00 11.63
N ASP A 128 -11.35 -15.17 10.78
CA ASP A 128 -11.87 -14.66 9.49
C ASP A 128 -13.07 -13.70 9.55
N ASP A 129 -13.50 -13.27 10.75
CA ASP A 129 -14.52 -12.23 10.92
C ASP A 129 -13.87 -10.83 10.96
N VAL A 130 -13.98 -10.09 9.86
CA VAL A 130 -13.47 -8.71 9.76
C VAL A 130 -14.11 -7.77 10.79
N ALA A 131 -15.37 -7.98 11.18
CA ALA A 131 -16.04 -7.14 12.18
C ALA A 131 -15.41 -7.33 13.57
N ARG A 132 -15.08 -8.57 13.92
CA ARG A 132 -14.37 -8.90 15.17
C ARG A 132 -12.93 -8.44 15.12
N ALA A 133 -12.24 -8.64 14.00
CA ALA A 133 -10.84 -8.21 13.84
C ALA A 133 -10.67 -6.70 14.02
N LEU A 134 -11.66 -5.89 13.60
CA LEU A 134 -11.65 -4.44 13.79
C LEU A 134 -11.59 -4.00 15.27
N LEU A 135 -11.96 -4.86 16.23
CA LEU A 135 -11.80 -4.61 17.67
C LEU A 135 -10.31 -4.56 18.09
N ALA A 136 -9.38 -5.00 17.25
CA ALA A 136 -7.95 -4.88 17.48
C ALA A 136 -7.44 -3.44 17.38
N LEU A 137 -8.13 -2.58 16.61
CA LEU A 137 -7.64 -1.26 16.26
C LEU A 137 -7.40 -0.35 17.48
N PRO A 138 -8.33 -0.25 18.46
CA PRO A 138 -8.13 0.61 19.62
C PRO A 138 -6.92 0.20 20.47
N HIS A 139 -6.60 -1.10 20.56
CA HIS A 139 -5.43 -1.58 21.31
C HIS A 139 -4.13 -1.02 20.75
N ALA A 140 -3.95 -1.06 19.42
CA ALA A 140 -2.77 -0.50 18.77
C ALA A 140 -2.73 1.04 18.85
N CYS A 141 -3.89 1.71 18.81
CA CYS A 141 -3.99 3.17 18.89
C CYS A 141 -3.71 3.75 20.28
N LEU A 142 -3.49 2.92 21.31
CA LEU A 142 -3.00 3.37 22.61
C LEU A 142 -1.58 3.94 22.55
N LEU A 143 -0.79 3.55 21.54
CA LEU A 143 0.58 4.00 21.39
C LEU A 143 0.63 5.45 20.86
N LYS A 144 1.49 6.26 21.46
CA LYS A 144 1.73 7.63 21.00
C LYS A 144 2.23 7.61 19.56
N GLY A 145 1.63 8.42 18.70
CA GLY A 145 1.97 8.50 17.27
C GLY A 145 1.33 7.40 16.41
N VAL A 146 0.56 6.48 17.00
CA VAL A 146 -0.13 5.41 16.28
C VAL A 146 -1.62 5.73 16.19
N GLY A 147 -2.06 6.19 15.02
CA GLY A 147 -3.49 6.29 14.67
C GLY A 147 -3.93 5.15 13.75
N PRO A 148 -5.19 5.15 13.27
CA PRO A 148 -5.77 4.05 12.49
C PRO A 148 -4.91 3.58 11.31
N ALA A 149 -4.34 4.51 10.55
CA ALA A 149 -3.48 4.17 9.42
C ALA A 149 -2.18 3.46 9.85
N THR A 150 -1.54 3.91 10.94
CA THR A 150 -0.32 3.26 11.45
C THR A 150 -0.67 1.92 12.12
N ALA A 151 -1.75 1.86 12.88
CA ALA A 151 -2.23 0.62 13.48
C ALA A 151 -2.50 -0.44 12.40
N SER A 152 -3.16 -0.07 11.30
CA SER A 152 -3.40 -0.98 10.18
C SER A 152 -2.13 -1.55 9.54
N ALA A 153 -1.00 -0.82 9.59
CA ALA A 153 0.29 -1.31 9.10
C ALA A 153 0.85 -2.46 9.96
N LEU A 154 0.56 -2.45 11.26
CA LEU A 154 0.89 -3.57 12.16
C LEU A 154 -0.11 -4.71 11.97
N LEU A 155 -1.40 -4.40 11.99
CA LEU A 155 -2.46 -5.40 12.00
C LEU A 155 -2.51 -6.24 10.72
N THR A 156 -2.14 -5.67 9.57
CA THR A 156 -2.06 -6.41 8.31
C THR A 156 -1.01 -7.53 8.34
N LEU A 157 0.02 -7.39 9.18
CA LEU A 157 1.09 -8.38 9.32
C LEU A 157 0.69 -9.57 10.19
N GLN A 158 -0.46 -9.53 10.86
CA GLN A 158 -0.97 -10.72 11.53
C GLN A 158 -1.12 -11.84 10.48
N PRO A 159 -0.66 -13.08 10.74
CA PRO A 159 -0.53 -14.12 9.70
C PRO A 159 -1.79 -14.51 8.90
N SER A 160 -3.00 -14.21 9.38
CA SER A 160 -4.24 -14.38 8.60
C SER A 160 -4.39 -13.34 7.48
N HIS A 161 -3.64 -12.24 7.56
CA HIS A 161 -3.73 -11.08 6.66
C HIS A 161 -5.16 -10.56 6.48
N LEU A 162 -6.00 -10.72 7.51
CA LEU A 162 -7.43 -10.39 7.46
C LEU A 162 -7.67 -8.89 7.33
N LEU A 163 -6.90 -8.06 8.04
CA LEU A 163 -7.04 -6.61 7.99
C LEU A 163 -6.09 -5.98 6.96
N PRO A 164 -6.57 -5.07 6.08
CA PRO A 164 -5.72 -4.39 5.12
C PRO A 164 -4.91 -3.26 5.76
N PHE A 165 -3.71 -2.99 5.25
CA PHE A 165 -3.05 -1.72 5.50
C PHE A 165 -3.81 -0.59 4.79
N MET A 166 -4.11 0.49 5.52
CA MET A 166 -4.77 1.68 4.99
C MET A 166 -3.76 2.61 4.30
N SER A 167 -3.26 2.21 3.14
CA SER A 167 -2.48 3.08 2.26
C SER A 167 -3.39 4.11 1.55
N ASP A 168 -2.85 5.30 1.26
CA ASP A 168 -3.60 6.32 0.51
C ASP A 168 -3.95 5.79 -0.90
N GLU A 169 -3.06 4.99 -1.49
CA GLU A 169 -3.21 4.33 -2.77
C GLU A 169 -4.39 3.36 -2.78
N ALA A 170 -4.40 2.37 -1.89
CA ALA A 170 -5.50 1.41 -1.82
C ALA A 170 -6.82 2.09 -1.45
N ALA A 171 -6.82 3.01 -0.49
CA ALA A 171 -8.02 3.74 -0.07
C ALA A 171 -8.63 4.58 -1.21
N SER A 172 -7.81 5.06 -2.16
CA SER A 172 -8.29 5.86 -3.30
C SER A 172 -9.22 5.10 -4.24
N PHE A 173 -9.07 3.77 -4.38
CA PHE A 173 -9.95 2.95 -5.21
C PHE A 173 -11.37 2.82 -4.64
N PHE A 174 -11.53 3.06 -3.35
CA PHE A 174 -12.83 3.03 -2.67
C PHE A 174 -13.46 4.42 -2.53
N ALA A 175 -12.83 5.48 -3.05
CA ALA A 175 -13.39 6.83 -3.00
C ALA A 175 -14.80 6.95 -3.64
N PRO A 176 -15.14 6.24 -4.73
CA PRO A 176 -16.50 6.27 -5.29
C PRO A 176 -17.59 5.78 -4.33
N THR A 177 -17.26 4.89 -3.38
CA THR A 177 -18.23 4.29 -2.45
C THR A 177 -18.09 4.83 -1.02
N LEU A 178 -16.88 5.17 -0.58
CA LEU A 178 -16.57 5.59 0.78
C LEU A 178 -16.35 7.11 0.93
N GLY A 179 -16.23 7.84 -0.19
CA GLY A 179 -15.91 9.25 -0.23
C GLY A 179 -14.42 9.53 0.00
N THR A 180 -14.10 10.80 0.29
CA THR A 180 -12.70 11.22 0.52
C THR A 180 -12.07 10.47 1.68
N VAL A 181 -10.81 10.05 1.51
CA VAL A 181 -10.02 9.34 2.53
C VAL A 181 -9.93 10.17 3.82
N LYS A 182 -10.36 9.57 4.94
CA LYS A 182 -10.26 10.16 6.28
C LYS A 182 -9.47 9.24 7.20
N TYR A 183 -8.46 9.77 7.89
CA TYR A 183 -7.63 9.00 8.82
C TYR A 183 -8.30 8.80 10.20
N THR A 184 -9.49 8.20 10.19
CA THR A 184 -10.33 7.96 11.39
C THR A 184 -10.68 6.48 11.50
N GLU A 185 -10.99 6.01 12.71
CA GLU A 185 -11.40 4.61 12.95
C GLU A 185 -12.65 4.23 12.16
N ALA A 186 -13.64 5.13 12.11
CA ALA A 186 -14.89 4.91 11.38
C ALA A 186 -14.66 4.75 9.87
N TYR A 187 -13.74 5.53 9.28
CA TYR A 187 -13.38 5.34 7.87
C TYR A 187 -12.62 4.04 7.67
N TYR A 188 -11.64 3.73 8.54
CA TYR A 188 -10.88 2.49 8.46
C TYR A 188 -11.78 1.25 8.53
N ALA A 189 -12.79 1.24 9.42
CA ALA A 189 -13.76 0.15 9.51
C ALA A 189 -14.53 -0.06 8.19
N LYS A 190 -14.92 1.02 7.51
CA LYS A 190 -15.58 0.93 6.19
C LYS A 190 -14.61 0.42 5.12
N PHE A 191 -13.38 0.93 5.11
CA PHE A 191 -12.32 0.50 4.20
C PHE A 191 -11.98 -0.98 4.36
N ALA A 192 -11.80 -1.46 5.59
CA ALA A 192 -11.51 -2.87 5.88
C ALA A 192 -12.61 -3.80 5.40
N ARG A 193 -13.88 -3.44 5.61
CA ARG A 193 -15.03 -4.21 5.10
C ARG A 193 -15.10 -4.22 3.58
N ALA A 194 -14.78 -3.11 2.93
CA ALA A 194 -14.77 -3.02 1.48
C ALA A 194 -13.63 -3.85 0.85
N MET A 195 -12.45 -3.86 1.49
CA MET A 195 -11.33 -4.73 1.12
C MET A 195 -11.67 -6.22 1.30
N ASP A 196 -12.26 -6.60 2.45
CA ASP A 196 -12.69 -7.99 2.70
C ASP A 196 -13.74 -8.46 1.68
N ALA A 197 -14.73 -7.61 1.36
CA ALA A 197 -15.71 -7.92 0.32
C ALA A 197 -15.06 -8.18 -1.05
N GLU A 198 -14.05 -7.40 -1.40
CA GLU A 198 -13.34 -7.56 -2.66
C GLU A 198 -12.44 -8.81 -2.66
N VAL A 199 -11.74 -9.09 -1.57
CA VAL A 199 -10.98 -10.35 -1.40
C VAL A 199 -11.90 -11.56 -1.57
N ARG A 200 -13.08 -11.56 -0.93
CA ARG A 200 -14.08 -12.63 -1.08
C ARG A 200 -14.56 -12.75 -2.53
N ARG A 201 -14.82 -11.62 -3.20
CA ARG A 201 -15.24 -11.60 -4.60
C ARG A 201 -14.19 -12.18 -5.53
N LEU A 202 -12.92 -11.83 -5.33
CA LEU A 202 -11.80 -12.35 -6.11
C LEU A 202 -11.64 -13.87 -5.91
N ASN A 203 -11.67 -14.33 -4.66
CA ASN A 203 -11.55 -15.75 -4.33
C ASN A 203 -12.73 -16.59 -4.82
N ALA A 204 -13.94 -16.04 -4.87
CA ALA A 204 -15.10 -16.72 -5.45
C ALA A 204 -15.03 -16.82 -6.99
N ALA A 205 -14.30 -15.93 -7.66
CA ALA A 205 -14.14 -15.95 -9.11
C ALA A 205 -12.96 -16.84 -9.58
N SER A 206 -12.01 -17.12 -8.69
CA SER A 206 -10.83 -17.94 -8.94
C SER A 206 -11.09 -19.42 -8.56
N GLU A 207 -11.89 -20.15 -9.34
CA GLU A 207 -11.96 -21.61 -9.21
C GLU A 207 -10.63 -22.24 -9.66
N GLY A 208 -9.84 -22.77 -8.71
CA GLY A 208 -8.63 -23.55 -9.00
C GLY A 208 -7.28 -22.79 -8.96
N ASP A 209 -7.24 -21.54 -8.49
CA ASP A 209 -5.96 -20.84 -8.28
C ASP A 209 -5.16 -21.44 -7.11
N VAL A 210 -3.84 -21.50 -7.27
CA VAL A 210 -2.90 -22.10 -6.31
C VAL A 210 -2.74 -21.24 -5.04
N ARG A 211 -3.07 -19.94 -5.09
CA ARG A 211 -3.01 -19.04 -3.93
C ARG A 211 -4.24 -18.13 -3.85
N PRO A 212 -5.04 -18.21 -2.77
CA PRO A 212 -6.13 -17.28 -2.56
C PRO A 212 -5.60 -15.86 -2.29
N TRP A 213 -6.39 -14.86 -2.66
CA TRP A 213 -6.20 -13.47 -2.27
C TRP A 213 -6.42 -13.29 -0.77
N ASP A 214 -5.65 -12.37 -0.20
CA ASP A 214 -5.80 -11.84 1.16
C ASP A 214 -5.77 -10.31 1.15
N SER A 215 -6.02 -9.66 2.28
CA SER A 215 -6.07 -8.19 2.32
C SER A 215 -4.71 -7.55 2.05
N MET A 216 -3.59 -8.24 2.35
CA MET A 216 -2.24 -7.72 2.12
C MET A 216 -1.88 -7.73 0.63
N SER A 217 -2.11 -8.85 -0.05
CA SER A 217 -1.89 -9.03 -1.49
C SER A 217 -2.75 -8.08 -2.30
N LEU A 218 -4.03 -7.91 -1.95
CA LEU A 218 -4.89 -6.91 -2.60
C LEU A 218 -4.37 -5.48 -2.38
N GLU A 219 -3.98 -5.11 -1.15
CA GLU A 219 -3.41 -3.78 -0.87
C GLU A 219 -2.17 -3.52 -1.72
N ARG A 220 -1.27 -4.49 -1.81
CA ARG A 220 -0.03 -4.39 -2.60
C ARG A 220 -0.29 -4.26 -4.09
N ALA A 221 -1.26 -5.01 -4.62
CA ALA A 221 -1.67 -4.90 -6.02
C ALA A 221 -2.20 -3.49 -6.33
N LEU A 222 -3.11 -2.96 -5.50
CA LEU A 222 -3.66 -1.62 -5.66
C LEU A 222 -2.58 -0.54 -5.53
N PHE A 223 -1.68 -0.68 -4.56
CA PHE A 223 -0.51 0.19 -4.42
C PHE A 223 0.35 0.17 -5.68
N ALA A 224 0.70 -1.01 -6.19
CA ALA A 224 1.53 -1.15 -7.38
C ALA A 224 0.89 -0.47 -8.60
N ILE A 225 -0.42 -0.63 -8.80
CA ILE A 225 -1.15 0.07 -9.87
C ILE A 225 -0.97 1.59 -9.75
N CYS A 226 -1.16 2.15 -8.55
CA CYS A 226 -1.02 3.58 -8.31
C CYS A 226 0.41 4.07 -8.61
N ILE A 227 1.43 3.38 -8.11
CA ILE A 227 2.82 3.81 -8.28
C ILE A 227 3.25 3.70 -9.75
N LEU A 228 2.98 2.58 -10.41
CA LEU A 228 3.37 2.37 -11.80
C LEU A 228 2.73 3.42 -12.72
N ARG A 229 1.44 3.71 -12.54
CA ARG A 229 0.76 4.79 -13.29
C ARG A 229 1.34 6.16 -13.00
N LYS A 230 1.67 6.47 -11.75
CA LYS A 230 2.29 7.76 -11.36
C LYS A 230 3.62 7.98 -12.08
N HIS A 231 4.37 6.91 -12.34
CA HIS A 231 5.69 6.94 -12.98
C HIS A 231 5.65 6.63 -14.48
N ASN A 232 4.46 6.56 -15.11
CA ASN A 232 4.28 6.22 -16.53
C ASN A 232 4.88 4.85 -16.92
N GLU A 233 4.79 3.90 -15.98
CA GLU A 233 5.27 2.53 -16.10
C GLU A 233 4.10 1.54 -16.19
N ASP A 234 2.89 2.00 -16.53
CA ASP A 234 1.68 1.17 -16.59
C ASP A 234 1.66 0.20 -17.78
N SER A 235 2.54 0.37 -18.77
CA SER A 235 2.72 -0.60 -19.85
C SER A 235 3.09 -1.99 -19.34
N VAL A 236 3.77 -2.10 -18.18
CA VAL A 236 4.11 -3.40 -17.56
C VAL A 236 2.87 -4.14 -17.03
N LEU A 237 1.73 -3.45 -16.96
CA LEU A 237 0.45 -4.00 -16.57
C LEU A 237 -0.41 -4.41 -17.77
N GLU A 238 0.10 -4.30 -19.00
CA GLU A 238 -0.56 -4.76 -20.23
C GLU A 238 -0.29 -6.25 -20.50
N LEU A 239 -1.15 -6.91 -21.28
CA LEU A 239 -1.09 -8.37 -21.46
C LEU A 239 0.13 -8.80 -22.28
N ASN A 240 0.67 -7.88 -23.10
CA ASN A 240 1.73 -8.12 -24.07
C ASN A 240 2.95 -7.21 -23.81
N ALA A 241 3.27 -6.91 -22.55
CA ALA A 241 4.42 -6.07 -22.23
C ALA A 241 5.73 -6.75 -22.68
N GLU A 242 6.24 -6.40 -23.86
CA GLU A 242 7.57 -6.85 -24.29
C GLU A 242 8.63 -6.23 -23.38
N PRO A 243 9.68 -6.99 -22.99
CA PRO A 243 10.79 -6.42 -22.26
C PRO A 243 11.47 -5.37 -23.14
N LYS A 244 11.40 -4.09 -22.73
CA LYS A 244 12.15 -3.02 -23.37
C LYS A 244 13.64 -3.40 -23.37
N THR A 245 14.20 -3.54 -24.57
CA THR A 245 15.60 -3.88 -24.79
C THR A 245 16.47 -2.79 -24.15
N PRO A 246 17.50 -3.13 -23.37
CA PRO A 246 18.41 -2.13 -22.82
C PRO A 246 19.12 -1.37 -23.95
N PRO A 247 19.43 -0.08 -23.78
CA PRO A 247 20.12 0.70 -24.79
C PRO A 247 21.47 0.04 -25.11
N SER A 248 21.72 -0.19 -26.41
CA SER A 248 22.96 -0.80 -26.87
C SER A 248 24.16 0.06 -26.46
N PRO A 249 25.28 -0.54 -26.02
CA PRO A 249 26.47 0.21 -25.66
C PRO A 249 27.04 0.93 -26.90
N PRO A 250 27.68 2.10 -26.72
CA PRO A 250 28.21 2.87 -27.83
C PRO A 250 29.27 2.06 -28.59
N GLY A 251 29.08 1.97 -29.91
CA GLY A 251 29.86 1.12 -30.81
C GLY A 251 31.36 1.36 -30.70
N SER A 252 32.11 0.27 -30.54
CA SER A 252 33.55 0.24 -30.63
C SER A 252 34.00 0.65 -32.04
N LYS A 253 34.72 1.78 -32.14
CA LYS A 253 35.44 2.16 -33.36
C LYS A 253 36.58 1.16 -33.58
N ARG A 254 36.42 0.27 -34.56
CA ARG A 254 37.50 -0.57 -35.11
C ARG A 254 38.66 0.34 -35.56
N ARG A 255 39.80 0.29 -34.86
CA ARG A 255 41.08 0.79 -35.38
C ARG A 255 41.49 -0.10 -36.56
N ARG A 256 41.54 0.46 -37.76
CA ARG A 256 42.20 -0.17 -38.91
C ARG A 256 43.70 -0.21 -38.64
N GLY A 257 44.29 -1.41 -38.76
CA GLY A 257 45.73 -1.59 -38.75
C GLY A 257 46.35 -0.95 -39.99
N ALA A 258 47.45 -0.24 -39.79
CA ALA A 258 48.40 0.09 -40.83
C ALA A 258 49.54 -0.93 -40.73
N GLY A 259 49.80 -1.62 -41.83
CA GLY A 259 50.90 -2.56 -41.95
C GLY A 259 52.23 -1.85 -42.16
N THR A 260 53.28 -2.58 -41.81
CA THR A 260 54.62 -2.56 -42.40
C THR A 260 55.13 -3.99 -42.33
#